data_AF-A4ETE5-F1
#
_entry.id   AF-A4ETE5-F1
#
_cell.length_a   1.000
_cell.length_b   1.000
_cell.length_c   1.000
_cell.angle_alpha   90.00
_cell.angle_beta   90.00
_cell.angle_gamma   90.00
#
_symmetry.space_group_name_H-M   'P 1'
#
loop_
_entity.id
_entity.type
_entity.pdbx_description
1 polymer ?
#
loop_
_entity_poly.entity_id
_entity_poly.type
_entity_poly.pdbx_seq_one_letter_code
_entity_poly.pdbx_strand_id
1 'polypeptide(L)'
;MSEFYQNALGYRVKRAKRYVGGSAVSQGNGLPDVGFHSVWLGFNESQDVSLEILQFDRSKRTEAPRVNQTGLGHVAFSVEDLDQTLTAILAAGGSKQGEPVNLGSEKSPCLCVYMRDPEGNLIELEQT
;
A
#
# COMPACT_ATOMS: atom_id res chain seq x y z
N MET A 1 -8.16 -3.94 -3.38
CA MET A 1 -6.91 -3.45 -2.78
C MET A 1 -6.27 -4.43 -1.80
N SER A 2 -6.97 -4.99 -0.81
CA SER A 2 -6.33 -5.90 0.15
C SER A 2 -5.69 -7.14 -0.47
N GLU A 3 -6.29 -7.72 -1.52
CA GLU A 3 -5.71 -8.84 -2.27
C GLU A 3 -4.39 -8.47 -2.97
N PHE A 4 -4.24 -7.22 -3.44
CA PHE A 4 -2.99 -6.75 -4.04
C PHE A 4 -1.84 -6.87 -3.05
N TYR A 5 -1.97 -6.31 -1.84
CA TYR A 5 -0.92 -6.37 -0.83
C TYR A 5 -0.66 -7.79 -0.31
N GLN A 6 -1.69 -8.65 -0.28
CA GLN A 6 -1.52 -10.06 0.11
C GLN A 6 -0.73 -10.85 -0.94
N ASN A 7 -1.09 -10.68 -2.22
CA ASN A 7 -0.50 -11.44 -3.32
C ASN A 7 0.89 -10.91 -3.70
N ALA A 8 1.08 -9.60 -3.69
CA ALA A 8 2.31 -8.96 -4.14
C ALA A 8 3.38 -8.82 -3.05
N LEU A 9 2.96 -8.59 -1.80
CA LEU A 9 3.86 -8.24 -0.69
C LEU A 9 3.71 -9.17 0.52
N GLY A 10 2.99 -10.28 0.37
CA GLY A 10 2.91 -11.32 1.41
C GLY A 10 2.15 -10.91 2.67
N TYR A 11 1.44 -9.78 2.68
CA TYR A 11 0.61 -9.39 3.82
C TYR A 11 -0.47 -10.45 4.10
N ARG A 12 -0.95 -10.48 5.34
CA ARG A 12 -2.02 -11.37 5.79
C ARG A 12 -3.11 -10.59 6.48
N VAL A 13 -4.34 -11.09 6.42
CA VAL A 13 -5.46 -10.49 7.14
C VAL A 13 -5.24 -10.63 8.64
N LYS A 14 -4.97 -9.49 9.30
CA LYS A 14 -4.87 -9.37 10.76
C LYS A 14 -6.24 -9.20 11.40
N ARG A 15 -7.13 -8.45 10.73
CA ARG A 15 -8.54 -8.30 11.11
C ARG A 15 -9.42 -8.42 9.89
N ALA A 16 -10.38 -9.34 9.94
CA ALA A 16 -11.31 -9.61 8.86
C ALA A 16 -12.10 -8.36 8.44
N LYS A 17 -12.49 -8.33 7.17
CA LYS A 17 -13.30 -7.27 6.58
C LYS A 17 -14.58 -7.09 7.39
N ARG A 18 -14.90 -5.85 7.75
CA ARG A 18 -16.17 -5.49 8.38
C ARG A 18 -16.69 -4.16 7.86
N TYR A 19 -18.01 -4.00 7.88
CA TYR A 19 -18.65 -2.71 7.64
C TYR A 19 -18.67 -1.87 8.91
N VAL A 20 -18.41 -0.57 8.77
CA VAL A 20 -18.35 0.41 9.85
C VAL A 20 -19.18 1.62 9.42
N GLY A 21 -20.20 1.99 10.20
CA GLY A 21 -21.09 3.11 9.91
C GLY A 21 -21.84 3.62 11.13
N GLY A 22 -22.76 4.56 10.92
CA GLY A 22 -23.56 5.18 11.97
C GLY A 22 -23.01 6.53 12.46
N SER A 23 -23.76 7.17 13.36
CA SER A 23 -23.49 8.56 13.79
C SER A 23 -22.09 8.75 14.37
N ALA A 24 -21.57 7.80 15.14
CA ALA A 24 -20.22 7.86 15.70
C ALA A 24 -19.14 7.88 14.60
N VAL A 25 -19.35 7.15 13.49
CA VAL A 25 -18.41 7.12 12.36
C VAL A 25 -18.43 8.47 11.64
N SER A 26 -19.61 9.01 11.39
CA SER A 26 -19.77 10.35 10.81
C SER A 26 -19.14 11.45 11.67
N GLN A 27 -19.26 11.35 13.00
CA GLN A 27 -18.59 12.26 13.93
C GLN A 27 -17.06 12.13 13.87
N GLY A 28 -16.54 10.90 13.74
CA GLY A 28 -15.10 10.65 13.71
C GLY A 28 -14.41 11.03 12.41
N ASN A 29 -15.05 10.81 11.26
CA ASN A 29 -14.46 11.09 9.94
C ASN A 29 -14.92 12.42 9.31
N GLY A 30 -15.92 13.09 9.89
CA GLY A 30 -16.46 14.34 9.39
C GLY A 30 -17.36 14.22 8.16
N LEU A 31 -17.79 13.01 7.77
CA LEU A 31 -18.64 12.75 6.62
C LEU A 31 -20.07 12.36 7.06
N PRO A 32 -21.12 13.13 6.67
CA PRO A 32 -22.49 12.83 7.07
C PRO A 32 -23.00 11.58 6.36
N ASP A 33 -23.43 10.59 7.15
CA ASP A 33 -24.08 9.35 6.70
C ASP A 33 -23.26 8.56 5.65
N VAL A 34 -21.94 8.52 5.81
CA VAL A 34 -21.04 7.71 4.97
C VAL A 34 -20.37 6.63 5.81
N GLY A 35 -20.66 5.36 5.48
CA GLY A 35 -19.96 4.20 6.01
C GLY A 35 -18.81 3.76 5.12
N PHE A 36 -18.11 2.72 5.57
CA PHE A 36 -17.03 2.10 4.82
C PHE A 36 -16.81 0.64 5.24
N HIS A 37 -16.19 -0.12 4.36
CA HIS A 37 -15.59 -1.40 4.71
C HIS A 37 -14.14 -1.20 5.14
N SER A 38 -13.75 -1.80 6.26
CA SER A 38 -12.37 -1.81 6.75
C SER A 38 -11.83 -3.23 6.78
N VAL A 39 -10.57 -3.40 6.40
CA VAL A 39 -9.78 -4.62 6.60
C VAL A 39 -8.39 -4.23 7.09
N TRP A 40 -7.85 -4.99 8.05
CA TRP A 40 -6.51 -4.75 8.56
C TRP A 40 -5.58 -5.85 8.08
N LEU A 41 -4.46 -5.45 7.51
CA LEU A 41 -3.39 -6.32 7.07
C LEU A 41 -2.19 -6.20 8.01
N GLY A 42 -1.54 -7.32 8.29
CA GLY A 42 -0.27 -7.38 9.02
C GLY A 42 0.79 -8.10 8.19
N PHE A 43 2.05 -7.91 8.57
CA PHE A 43 3.19 -8.60 7.99
C PHE A 43 3.76 -9.59 9.02
N ASN A 44 3.83 -10.87 8.68
CA ASN A 44 4.23 -11.96 9.58
C ASN A 44 3.43 -11.97 10.91
N GLU A 45 4.03 -12.51 11.97
CA GLU A 45 3.49 -12.45 13.34
C GLU A 45 3.80 -11.11 14.05
N SER A 46 4.46 -10.16 13.37
CA SER A 46 4.73 -8.85 13.96
C SER A 46 3.42 -8.14 14.27
N GLN A 47 3.30 -7.69 15.51
CA GLN A 47 2.13 -6.93 15.94
C GLN A 47 2.28 -5.43 15.73
N ASP A 48 3.49 -4.97 15.37
CA ASP A 48 3.91 -3.58 15.51
C ASP A 48 3.47 -2.69 14.34
N VAL A 49 3.32 -3.27 13.15
CA VAL A 49 2.93 -2.55 11.94
C VAL A 49 1.72 -3.21 11.28
N SER A 50 0.72 -2.40 10.93
CA SER A 50 -0.45 -2.85 10.18
C SER A 50 -0.87 -1.81 9.15
N LEU A 51 -1.36 -2.31 8.02
CA LEU A 51 -2.00 -1.50 6.98
C LEU A 51 -3.52 -1.66 7.09
N GLU A 52 -4.22 -0.61 7.47
CA GLU A 52 -5.68 -0.55 7.40
C GLU A 52 -6.11 -0.01 6.03
N ILE A 53 -6.95 -0.76 5.34
CA ILE A 53 -7.51 -0.37 4.05
C ILE A 53 -9.00 -0.06 4.26
N LEU A 54 -9.41 1.15 3.90
CA LEU A 54 -10.78 1.63 4.00
C LEU A 54 -11.38 1.82 2.61
N GLN A 55 -12.52 1.19 2.36
CA GLN A 55 -13.32 1.40 1.17
C GLN A 55 -14.64 2.07 1.55
N PHE A 56 -14.73 3.38 1.33
CA PHE A 56 -15.94 4.16 1.58
C PHE A 56 -17.05 3.84 0.59
N ASP A 57 -18.29 3.91 1.06
CA ASP A 57 -19.49 3.72 0.20
C ASP A 57 -19.54 4.74 -0.94
N ARG A 58 -18.98 5.93 -0.67
CA ARG A 58 -18.90 7.06 -1.59
C ARG A 58 -17.46 7.53 -1.68
N SER A 59 -16.68 6.89 -2.55
CA SER A 59 -15.32 7.33 -2.87
C SER A 59 -15.32 8.26 -4.09
N LYS A 60 -14.38 9.21 -4.11
CA LYS A 60 -14.07 10.00 -5.30
C LYS A 60 -12.68 9.60 -5.76
N ARG A 61 -12.58 9.12 -7.00
CA ARG A 61 -11.27 8.88 -7.61
C ARG A 61 -10.65 10.23 -7.96
N THR A 62 -9.44 10.46 -7.48
CA THR A 62 -8.60 11.60 -7.86
C THR A 62 -7.52 11.14 -8.84
N GLU A 63 -6.82 12.10 -9.42
CA GLU A 63 -5.58 11.80 -10.13
C GLU A 63 -4.55 11.20 -9.15
N ALA A 64 -3.72 10.29 -9.67
CA ALA A 64 -2.66 9.69 -8.88
C ALA A 64 -1.62 10.75 -8.49
N PRO A 65 -1.13 10.76 -7.23
CA PRO A 65 -0.19 11.77 -6.77
C PRO A 65 1.12 11.68 -7.56
N ARG A 66 1.72 12.85 -7.80
CA ARG A 66 3.07 12.94 -8.40
C ARG A 66 4.11 12.63 -7.32
N VAL A 67 5.23 12.01 -7.72
CA VAL A 67 6.30 11.59 -6.79
C VAL A 67 6.84 12.78 -5.97
N ASN A 68 6.88 13.97 -6.55
CA ASN A 68 7.38 15.19 -5.92
C ASN A 68 6.26 16.12 -5.39
N GLN A 69 5.04 15.61 -5.20
CA GLN A 69 3.94 16.37 -4.63
C GLN A 69 4.07 16.42 -3.10
N THR A 70 3.88 17.59 -2.50
CA THR A 70 3.85 17.76 -1.04
C THR A 70 2.72 16.94 -0.41
N GLY A 71 3.01 16.26 0.71
CA GLY A 71 2.07 15.43 1.45
C GLY A 71 2.68 14.09 1.84
N LEU A 72 1.82 13.09 2.13
CA LEU A 72 2.25 11.70 2.27
C LEU A 72 2.71 11.19 0.90
N GLY A 73 4.02 11.04 0.72
CA GLY A 73 4.62 10.71 -0.58
C GLY A 73 4.40 9.26 -1.00
N HIS A 74 4.77 8.32 -0.12
CA HIS A 74 4.65 6.88 -0.37
C HIS A 74 4.75 6.10 0.95
N VAL A 75 4.51 4.80 0.86
CA VAL A 75 4.89 3.81 1.89
C VAL A 75 6.00 2.94 1.30
N ALA A 76 7.09 2.77 2.05
CA ALA A 76 8.23 1.95 1.64
C ALA A 76 8.16 0.55 2.25
N PHE A 77 8.52 -0.45 1.46
CA PHE A 77 8.57 -1.86 1.86
C PHE A 77 9.98 -2.40 1.65
N SER A 78 10.56 -2.94 2.71
CA SER A 78 11.78 -3.74 2.60
C SER A 78 11.41 -5.15 2.13
N VAL A 79 12.09 -5.64 1.11
CA VAL A 79 11.80 -6.92 0.46
C VAL A 79 13.06 -7.76 0.30
N GLU A 80 12.90 -9.07 0.37
CA GLU A 80 14.02 -10.01 0.24
C GLU A 80 14.50 -10.18 -1.20
N ASP A 81 13.56 -10.17 -2.16
CA ASP A 81 13.80 -10.33 -3.60
C ASP A 81 13.00 -9.30 -4.38
N LEU A 82 13.70 -8.27 -4.88
CA LEU A 82 13.12 -7.16 -5.59
C LEU A 82 12.54 -7.59 -6.94
N ASP A 83 13.24 -8.43 -7.70
CA ASP A 83 12.81 -8.86 -9.04
C ASP A 83 11.54 -9.74 -8.97
N GLN A 84 11.50 -10.65 -8.00
CA GLN A 84 10.30 -11.44 -7.71
C GLN A 84 9.15 -10.54 -7.28
N THR A 85 9.39 -9.58 -6.39
CA THR A 85 8.35 -8.68 -5.89
C THR A 85 7.79 -7.78 -7.00
N LEU A 86 8.66 -7.25 -7.87
CA LEU A 86 8.25 -6.47 -9.05
C LEU A 86 7.32 -7.27 -9.95
N THR A 87 7.67 -8.52 -10.22
CA THR A 87 6.85 -9.43 -11.02
C THR A 87 5.48 -9.67 -10.37
N ALA A 88 5.46 -9.91 -9.05
CA ALA A 88 4.23 -10.13 -8.30
C ALA A 88 3.34 -8.88 -8.27
N ILE A 89 3.91 -7.68 -8.12
CA ILE A 89 3.16 -6.41 -8.17
C ILE A 89 2.50 -6.22 -9.53
N LEU A 90 3.23 -6.43 -10.62
CA LEU A 90 2.68 -6.30 -11.97
C LEU A 90 1.56 -7.32 -12.22
N ALA A 91 1.76 -8.57 -11.79
CA ALA A 91 0.74 -9.61 -11.91
C ALA A 91 -0.52 -9.30 -11.06
N ALA A 92 -0.37 -8.61 -9.94
CA ALA A 92 -1.46 -8.18 -9.07
C ALA A 92 -2.16 -6.88 -9.53
N GLY A 93 -1.78 -6.32 -10.69
CA GLY A 93 -2.40 -5.13 -11.27
C GLY A 93 -1.77 -3.80 -10.85
N GLY A 94 -0.60 -3.83 -10.22
CA GLY A 94 0.24 -2.64 -10.03
C GLY A 94 0.98 -2.24 -11.30
N SER A 95 1.70 -1.12 -11.24
CA SER A 95 2.45 -0.58 -12.39
C SER A 95 3.80 0.01 -11.99
N LYS A 96 4.75 0.03 -12.91
CA LYS A 96 6.04 0.73 -12.72
C LYS A 96 5.86 2.25 -12.64
N GLN A 97 6.59 2.90 -11.74
CA GLN A 97 6.79 4.36 -11.76
C GLN A 97 8.21 4.72 -12.22
N GLY A 98 9.19 3.87 -11.92
CA GLY A 98 10.56 3.97 -12.39
C GLY A 98 11.15 2.59 -12.69
N GLU A 99 12.48 2.53 -12.78
CA GLU A 99 13.24 1.28 -12.94
C GLU A 99 14.12 1.04 -11.69
N PRO A 100 14.45 -0.22 -11.38
CA PRO A 100 15.35 -0.54 -10.27
C PRO A 100 16.70 0.14 -10.41
N VAL A 101 17.15 0.76 -9.32
CA VAL A 101 18.45 1.43 -9.23
C VAL A 101 19.18 0.98 -7.97
N ASN A 102 20.51 0.92 -8.03
CA ASN A 102 21.33 0.73 -6.83
C ASN A 102 21.72 2.09 -6.26
N LEU A 103 21.14 2.46 -5.11
CA LEU A 103 21.52 3.65 -4.33
C LEU A 103 22.65 3.38 -3.34
N GLY A 104 23.05 2.12 -3.17
CA GLY A 104 24.18 1.70 -2.37
C GLY A 104 25.50 1.73 -3.13
N SER A 105 26.43 0.89 -2.69
CA SER A 105 27.71 0.65 -3.38
C SER A 105 27.76 -0.76 -3.96
N GLU A 106 28.75 -1.07 -4.80
CA GLU A 106 28.94 -2.44 -5.29
C GLU A 106 29.22 -3.45 -4.15
N LYS A 107 29.81 -2.99 -3.04
CA LYS A 107 30.14 -3.85 -1.88
C LYS A 107 28.99 -4.00 -0.88
N SER A 108 28.01 -3.11 -0.95
CA SER A 108 26.84 -3.06 -0.07
C SER A 108 25.71 -2.43 -0.89
N PRO A 109 25.07 -3.21 -1.77
CA PRO A 109 24.01 -2.70 -2.62
C PRO A 109 22.80 -2.28 -1.78
N CYS A 110 22.06 -1.31 -2.28
CA CYS A 110 20.73 -0.96 -1.80
C CYS A 110 19.90 -0.72 -3.06
N LEU A 111 19.14 -1.73 -3.47
CA LEU A 111 18.30 -1.64 -4.66
C LEU A 111 16.98 -1.00 -4.28
N CYS A 112 16.56 0.02 -5.01
CA CYS A 112 15.27 0.64 -4.81
C CYS A 112 14.52 0.93 -6.11
N VAL A 113 13.20 1.02 -6.01
CA VAL A 113 12.32 1.38 -7.13
C VAL A 113 10.97 1.88 -6.62
N TYR A 114 10.44 2.89 -7.29
CA TYR A 114 9.05 3.30 -7.12
C TYR A 114 8.11 2.50 -8.03
N MET A 115 7.01 2.03 -7.46
CA MET A 115 5.90 1.34 -8.10
C MET A 115 4.58 2.00 -7.71
N ARG A 116 3.48 1.59 -8.34
CA ARG A 116 2.13 1.98 -7.96
C ARG A 116 1.24 0.77 -7.73
N ASP A 117 0.36 0.90 -6.75
CA ASP A 117 -0.73 -0.04 -6.53
C ASP A 117 -1.87 0.18 -7.56
N PRO A 118 -2.93 -0.66 -7.58
CA PRO A 118 -4.04 -0.52 -8.52
C PRO A 118 -4.85 0.79 -8.42
N GLU A 119 -4.77 1.51 -7.31
CA GLU A 119 -5.43 2.80 -7.12
C GLU A 119 -4.51 3.98 -7.46
N GLY A 120 -3.24 3.70 -7.77
CA GLY A 120 -2.23 4.69 -8.15
C GLY A 120 -1.44 5.22 -6.95
N ASN A 121 -1.60 4.66 -5.76
CA ASN A 121 -0.80 5.02 -4.59
C ASN A 121 0.67 4.68 -4.87
N LEU A 122 1.57 5.59 -4.51
CA LEU A 122 3.00 5.38 -4.69
C LEU A 122 3.51 4.46 -3.57
N ILE A 123 4.24 3.42 -3.96
CA ILE A 123 4.95 2.53 -3.04
C ILE A 123 6.42 2.46 -3.44
N GLU A 124 7.30 2.38 -2.45
CA GLU A 124 8.74 2.13 -2.65
C GLU A 124 9.05 0.69 -2.26
N LEU A 125 9.93 0.05 -3.02
CA LEU A 125 10.53 -1.23 -2.66
C LEU A 125 12.02 -0.99 -2.44
N GLU A 126 12.55 -1.51 -1.35
CA GLU A 126 13.98 -1.51 -1.04
C GLU A 126 14.47 -2.93 -0.72
N GLN A 127 15.63 -3.30 -1.27
CA GLN A 127 16.36 -4.51 -0.93
C GLN A 127 17.81 -4.12 -0.59
N THR A 128 18.25 -4.50 0.61
CA THR A 128 19.62 -4.25 1.13
C THR A 128 20.36 -5.55 1.36
#